data_AF-A0A077LWH5-F1
#
_entry.id   AF-A0A077LWH5-F1
#
_cell.length_a   1.000
_cell.length_b   1.000
_cell.length_c   1.000
_cell.angle_alpha   90.00
_cell.angle_beta   90.00
_cell.angle_gamma   90.00
#
_symmetry.space_group_name_H-M   'P 1'
#
loop_
_entity.id
_entity.type
_entity.pdbx_description
1 polymer ?
#
loop_
_entity_poly.entity_id
_entity_poly.type
_entity_poly.pdbx_seq_one_letter_code
_entity_poly.pdbx_strand_id
1 'polypeptide(L)'
;MRIPMTEYLDIDLDTEMWRCRRCDADIAPARDDYKTGTLVYDRDPTEIHRPLIDADRYEFTFAPDPSWCRILEFSCPGCGTMLETEYLPPGHPPTHDLEIDVDALRAQWSGWQGPVPLTLGRDVQVTDHLHTH
;
A
#
# COMPACT_ATOMS: atom_id res chain seq x y z
N MET A 1 16.61 6.17 11.96
CA MET A 1 16.46 7.09 10.79
C MET A 1 15.42 6.49 9.88
N ARG A 2 14.40 7.25 9.49
CA ARG A 2 13.26 6.71 8.73
C ARG A 2 13.37 7.00 7.24
N ILE A 3 13.33 5.94 6.44
CA ILE A 3 13.42 6.02 4.98
C ILE A 3 12.07 5.65 4.38
N PRO A 4 11.37 6.57 3.72
CA PRO A 4 10.08 6.30 3.12
C PRO A 4 10.25 5.39 1.91
N MET A 5 9.37 4.38 1.82
CA MET A 5 9.37 3.40 0.74
C MET A 5 8.14 3.56 -0.14
N THR A 6 6.99 3.83 0.48
CA THR A 6 5.73 4.14 -0.21
C THR A 6 5.09 5.38 0.39
N GLU A 7 3.90 5.74 -0.08
CA GLU A 7 3.09 6.81 0.52
C GLU A 7 2.83 6.54 2.02
N TYR A 8 2.61 5.29 2.41
CA TYR A 8 2.18 4.93 3.77
C TYR A 8 3.18 4.11 4.57
N LEU A 9 4.27 3.62 3.95
CA LEU A 9 5.30 2.83 4.61
C LEU A 9 6.66 3.52 4.60
N ASP A 10 7.32 3.51 5.75
CA ASP A 10 8.75 3.77 5.88
C ASP A 10 9.45 2.61 6.59
N ILE A 11 10.78 2.55 6.44
CA ILE A 11 11.64 1.68 7.24
C ILE A 11 12.38 2.56 8.23
N ASP A 12 12.24 2.26 9.52
CA ASP A 12 13.11 2.82 10.54
C ASP A 12 14.39 2.00 10.64
N LEU A 13 15.49 2.56 10.13
CA LEU A 13 16.80 1.94 10.18
C LEU A 13 17.34 1.79 11.60
N ASP A 14 16.83 2.48 12.61
CA ASP A 14 17.35 2.29 13.98
C ASP A 14 16.78 1.01 14.60
N THR A 15 15.53 0.67 14.28
CA THR A 15 14.83 -0.51 14.80
C THR A 15 14.71 -1.65 13.79
N GLU A 16 15.04 -1.42 12.52
CA GLU A 16 14.83 -2.33 11.39
C GLU A 16 13.37 -2.79 11.27
N MET A 17 12.43 -1.84 11.35
CA MET A 17 10.99 -2.11 11.27
C MET A 17 10.35 -1.35 10.10
N TRP A 18 9.43 -2.01 9.41
CA TRP A 18 8.39 -1.34 8.64
C TRP A 18 7.47 -0.56 9.59
N ARG A 19 7.18 0.70 9.28
CA ARG A 19 6.25 1.53 10.05
C ARG A 19 5.23 2.22 9.17
N CYS A 20 4.06 2.45 9.75
CA CYS A 20 3.04 3.28 9.12
C CYS A 20 3.41 4.76 9.24
N ARG A 21 3.54 5.44 8.10
CA ARG A 21 3.86 6.88 8.03
C ARG A 21 2.74 7.80 8.54
N ARG A 22 1.53 7.27 8.74
CA ARG A 22 0.37 8.05 9.18
C ARG A 22 0.21 8.08 10.69
N CYS A 23 0.57 7.01 11.39
CA CYS A 23 0.35 6.87 12.83
C CYS A 23 1.55 6.31 13.60
N ASP A 24 2.68 6.10 12.92
CA ASP A 24 3.92 5.55 13.47
C ASP A 24 3.82 4.14 14.05
N ALA A 25 2.72 3.40 13.82
CA ALA A 25 2.64 2.01 14.26
C ALA A 25 3.70 1.14 13.58
N ASP A 26 4.41 0.32 14.37
CA ASP A 26 5.28 -0.73 13.83
C ASP A 26 4.39 -1.80 13.17
N ILE A 27 4.75 -2.18 11.94
CA ILE A 27 3.99 -3.13 11.13
C ILE A 27 4.66 -4.51 11.21
N ALA A 28 5.89 -4.63 10.71
CA ALA A 28 6.63 -5.88 10.66
C ALA A 28 8.15 -5.61 10.63
N PRO A 29 9.01 -6.61 10.86
CA PRO A 29 10.45 -6.48 10.61
C PRO A 29 10.74 -6.09 9.16
N ALA A 30 11.67 -5.15 8.95
CA ALA A 30 12.01 -4.61 7.63
C ALA A 30 12.67 -5.63 6.67
N ARG A 31 13.09 -6.78 7.22
CA ARG A 31 13.70 -7.89 6.47
C ARG A 31 12.68 -8.94 6.03
N ASP A 32 11.43 -8.79 6.45
CA ASP A 32 10.30 -9.65 6.11
C ASP A 32 9.23 -8.86 5.34
N ASP A 33 8.23 -9.57 4.83
CA ASP A 33 7.07 -8.99 4.17
C ASP A 33 6.24 -8.17 5.15
N TYR A 34 6.07 -6.87 4.87
CA TYR A 34 5.26 -5.96 5.68
C TYR A 34 3.80 -6.40 5.81
N LYS A 35 3.26 -7.12 4.82
CA LYS A 35 1.85 -7.57 4.82
C LYS A 35 1.53 -8.48 6.00
N THR A 36 2.52 -9.19 6.54
CA THR A 36 2.38 -10.05 7.73
C THR A 36 1.97 -9.28 8.98
N GLY A 37 2.24 -7.97 9.03
CA GLY A 37 1.91 -7.07 10.14
C GLY A 37 0.59 -6.31 9.98
N THR A 38 -0.18 -6.60 8.94
CA THR A 38 -1.37 -5.82 8.58
C THR A 38 -2.67 -6.53 8.93
N LEU A 39 -3.76 -5.77 8.99
CA LEU A 39 -5.11 -6.33 8.92
C LEU A 39 -5.44 -6.54 7.44
N VAL A 40 -6.04 -7.69 7.10
CA VAL A 40 -6.40 -8.03 5.72
C VAL A 40 -7.92 -8.15 5.61
N TYR A 41 -8.50 -7.47 4.63
CA TYR A 41 -9.90 -7.67 4.24
C TYR A 41 -9.99 -8.31 2.87
N ASP A 42 -10.57 -9.51 2.80
CA ASP A 42 -10.87 -10.23 1.57
C ASP A 42 -12.21 -9.76 1.01
N ARG A 43 -12.16 -8.79 0.11
CA ARG A 43 -13.33 -8.05 -0.34
C ARG A 43 -13.90 -8.59 -1.64
N ASP A 44 -15.23 -8.61 -1.72
CA ASP A 44 -15.94 -8.93 -2.94
C ASP A 44 -15.80 -7.78 -3.95
N PRO A 45 -15.33 -8.04 -5.18
CA PRO A 45 -15.12 -6.98 -6.17
C PRO A 45 -16.41 -6.23 -6.55
N THR A 46 -17.59 -6.84 -6.38
CA THR A 46 -18.88 -6.22 -6.67
C THR A 46 -19.29 -5.15 -5.65
N GLU A 47 -18.64 -5.10 -4.47
CA GLU A 47 -18.83 -4.01 -3.50
C GLU A 47 -18.17 -2.71 -3.95
N ILE A 48 -17.16 -2.80 -4.83
CA ILE A 48 -16.35 -1.66 -5.30
C ILE A 48 -16.73 -1.31 -6.74
N HIS A 49 -16.78 -2.32 -7.62
CA HIS A 49 -17.03 -2.14 -9.04
C HIS A 49 -18.52 -2.29 -9.34
N ARG A 50 -19.10 -1.26 -9.95
CA ARG A 50 -20.50 -1.31 -10.37
C ARG A 50 -20.63 -2.18 -11.63
N PRO A 51 -21.66 -3.04 -11.74
CA PRO A 51 -21.84 -3.90 -12.90
C PRO A 51 -22.21 -3.13 -14.19
N LEU A 52 -22.72 -1.90 -14.07
CA LEU A 52 -23.18 -0.99 -15.15
C LEU A 52 -24.28 -1.51 -16.08
N ILE A 53 -24.52 -2.82 -16.14
CA ILE A 53 -25.62 -3.49 -16.84
C ILE A 53 -26.34 -4.46 -15.89
N ASP A 54 -27.53 -4.90 -16.28
CA ASP A 54 -28.41 -5.76 -15.46
C ASP A 54 -27.80 -7.15 -15.25
N ALA A 55 -27.32 -7.42 -14.02
CA ALA A 55 -26.67 -8.68 -13.66
C ALA A 55 -27.63 -9.88 -13.66
N ASP A 56 -28.95 -9.67 -13.60
CA ASP A 56 -29.93 -10.76 -13.72
C ASP A 56 -30.17 -11.16 -15.19
N ARG A 57 -29.77 -10.30 -16.15
CA ARG A 57 -29.95 -10.54 -17.59
C ARG A 57 -28.67 -10.96 -18.30
N TYR A 58 -27.51 -10.59 -17.77
CA TYR A 58 -26.23 -10.79 -18.43
C TYR A 58 -25.23 -11.49 -17.50
N GLU A 59 -24.63 -12.58 -18.00
CA GLU A 59 -23.62 -13.36 -17.28
C GLU A 59 -22.35 -12.54 -16.96
N PHE A 60 -21.90 -11.71 -17.91
CA PHE A 60 -20.73 -10.85 -17.74
C PHE A 60 -21.16 -9.40 -17.61
N THR A 61 -20.59 -8.70 -16.64
CA THR A 61 -20.84 -7.28 -16.38
C THR A 61 -19.52 -6.51 -16.34
N PHE A 62 -19.57 -5.22 -16.00
CA PHE A 62 -18.38 -4.39 -15.81
C PHE A 62 -17.76 -4.52 -14.40
N ALA A 63 -18.31 -5.40 -13.55
CA ALA A 63 -17.69 -5.79 -12.30
C ALA A 63 -16.96 -7.14 -12.45
N PRO A 64 -15.76 -7.31 -11.86
CA PRO A 64 -15.08 -8.60 -11.84
C PRO A 64 -15.90 -9.69 -11.15
N ASP A 65 -15.82 -10.93 -11.65
CA ASP A 65 -16.49 -12.09 -11.05
C ASP A 65 -15.78 -12.50 -9.73
N PRO A 66 -16.48 -12.54 -8.58
CA PRO A 66 -15.89 -12.90 -7.27
C PRO A 66 -15.31 -14.31 -7.19
N SER A 67 -15.74 -15.22 -8.08
CA SER A 67 -15.20 -16.58 -8.17
C SER A 67 -13.86 -16.63 -8.91
N TRP A 68 -13.50 -15.57 -9.65
CA TRP A 68 -12.26 -15.47 -10.41
C TRP A 68 -11.27 -14.50 -9.76
N CYS A 69 -11.77 -13.51 -9.03
CA CYS A 69 -10.96 -12.47 -8.42
C CYS A 69 -11.53 -12.03 -7.07
N ARG A 70 -10.63 -11.89 -6.09
CA ARG A 70 -10.85 -11.24 -4.80
C ARG A 70 -9.94 -10.02 -4.70
N ILE A 71 -10.38 -9.03 -3.93
CA ILE A 71 -9.58 -7.83 -3.65
C ILE A 71 -9.11 -7.91 -2.21
N LEU A 72 -7.82 -8.11 -1.99
CA LEU A 72 -7.22 -8.06 -0.66
C LEU A 72 -6.85 -6.62 -0.33
N GLU A 73 -7.42 -6.07 0.74
CA GLU A 73 -7.09 -4.75 1.25
C GLU A 73 -6.21 -4.91 2.51
N PHE A 74 -4.95 -4.48 2.44
CA PHE A 74 -4.00 -4.54 3.56
C PHE A 74 -4.00 -3.20 4.29
N SER A 75 -4.39 -3.20 5.56
CA SER A 75 -4.60 -1.99 6.35
C SER A 75 -3.74 -1.95 7.60
N CYS A 76 -3.29 -0.76 7.98
CA CYS A 76 -2.54 -0.54 9.21
C CYS A 76 -3.39 -0.91 10.44
N PRO A 77 -2.90 -1.74 11.37
CA PRO A 77 -3.65 -2.12 12.57
C PRO A 77 -3.83 -0.96 13.57
N GLY A 78 -2.98 0.08 13.50
CA GLY A 78 -3.04 1.23 14.39
C GLY A 78 -4.12 2.24 14.01
N CYS A 79 -4.20 2.62 12.73
CA CYS A 79 -5.08 3.71 12.28
C CYS A 79 -6.05 3.34 11.15
N GLY A 80 -6.01 2.10 10.64
CA GLY A 80 -6.88 1.65 9.55
C GLY A 80 -6.56 2.27 8.19
N THR A 81 -5.43 2.96 8.02
CA THR A 81 -5.00 3.42 6.68
C THR A 81 -4.74 2.20 5.81
N MET A 82 -5.37 2.16 4.63
CA MET A 82 -5.12 1.12 3.61
C MET A 82 -3.74 1.35 3.00
N LEU A 83 -2.83 0.41 3.25
CA LEU A 83 -1.43 0.45 2.87
C LEU A 83 -1.23 -0.06 1.44
N GLU A 84 -1.94 -1.13 1.06
CA GLU A 84 -1.83 -1.79 -0.24
C GLU A 84 -3.15 -2.49 -0.61
N THR A 85 -3.36 -2.75 -1.91
CA THR A 85 -4.46 -3.56 -2.41
C THR A 85 -4.01 -4.52 -3.51
N GLU A 86 -4.45 -5.78 -3.45
CA GLU A 86 -4.11 -6.78 -4.47
C GLU A 86 -5.36 -7.43 -5.06
N TYR A 87 -5.37 -7.64 -6.37
CA TYR A 87 -6.41 -8.38 -7.09
C TYR A 87 -5.87 -9.77 -7.37
N LEU A 88 -6.39 -10.78 -6.67
CA LEU A 88 -5.88 -12.15 -6.73
C LEU A 88 -6.99 -13.16 -6.95
N PRO A 89 -6.73 -14.27 -7.65
CA PRO A 89 -7.64 -15.41 -7.65
C PRO A 89 -7.89 -15.94 -6.23
N PRO A 90 -9.09 -16.45 -5.91
CA PRO A 90 -9.35 -17.07 -4.62
C PRO A 90 -8.32 -18.15 -4.26
N GLY A 91 -7.70 -18.03 -3.09
CA GLY A 91 -6.69 -18.98 -2.59
C GLY A 91 -5.26 -18.75 -3.09
N HIS A 92 -5.02 -17.79 -4.00
CA HIS A 92 -3.66 -17.39 -4.36
C HIS A 92 -2.98 -16.68 -3.16
N PRO A 93 -1.71 -16.97 -2.85
CA PRO A 93 -1.00 -16.28 -1.77
C PRO A 93 -0.79 -14.79 -2.10
N PRO A 94 -0.85 -13.88 -1.11
CA PRO A 94 -0.42 -12.49 -1.28
C PRO A 94 0.99 -12.39 -1.89
N THR A 95 1.23 -11.36 -2.69
CA THR A 95 2.54 -11.14 -3.32
C THR A 95 3.52 -10.54 -2.31
N HIS A 96 4.72 -11.12 -2.20
CA HIS A 96 5.83 -10.43 -1.54
C HIS A 96 6.46 -9.46 -2.55
N ASP A 97 6.04 -8.20 -2.49
CA ASP A 97 6.31 -7.14 -3.47
C ASP A 97 7.53 -6.28 -3.11
N LEU A 98 7.88 -6.16 -1.83
CA LEU A 98 8.98 -5.34 -1.34
C LEU A 98 9.99 -6.16 -0.51
N GLU A 99 11.08 -6.55 -1.13
CA GLU A 99 12.24 -7.17 -0.46
C GLU A 99 13.42 -6.19 -0.45
N ILE A 100 13.71 -5.61 0.72
CA ILE A 100 14.70 -4.54 0.85
C ILE A 100 15.99 -5.07 1.48
N ASP A 101 17.13 -4.81 0.83
CA ASP A 101 18.45 -4.98 1.44
C ASP A 101 18.67 -3.85 2.46
N VAL A 102 18.32 -4.12 3.72
CA VAL A 102 18.40 -3.17 4.83
C VAL A 102 19.84 -2.72 5.11
N ASP A 103 20.83 -3.59 4.87
CA ASP A 103 22.23 -3.28 5.13
C ASP A 103 22.78 -2.33 4.05
N ALA A 104 22.47 -2.60 2.77
CA ALA A 104 22.80 -1.69 1.67
C ALA A 104 22.08 -0.35 1.82
N LEU A 105 20.81 -0.36 2.24
CA LEU A 105 20.04 0.84 2.52
C LEU A 105 20.69 1.67 3.64
N ARG A 106 21.09 1.04 4.75
CA ARG A 106 21.80 1.74 5.84
C ARG A 106 23.10 2.36 5.35
N ALA A 107 23.89 1.62 4.56
CA ALA A 107 25.15 2.10 4.01
C ALA A 107 24.95 3.29 3.05
N GLN A 108 23.92 3.25 2.22
CA GLN A 108 23.59 4.36 1.31
C GLN A 108 23.25 5.65 2.07
N TRP A 109 22.56 5.54 3.20
CA TRP A 109 22.06 6.69 3.95
C TRP A 109 22.95 7.14 5.12
N SER A 110 24.02 6.42 5.45
CA SER A 110 24.89 6.75 6.60
C SER A 110 25.59 8.11 6.52
N GLY A 111 25.69 8.70 5.32
CA GLY A 111 26.27 10.02 5.09
C GLY A 111 25.25 11.10 4.66
N TRP A 112 23.96 10.78 4.60
CA TRP A 112 22.94 11.69 4.11
C TRP A 112 22.65 12.81 5.12
N GLN A 113 22.76 14.06 4.69
CA GLN A 113 22.52 15.26 5.51
C GLN A 113 21.37 16.12 5.00
N GLY A 114 20.73 15.71 3.89
CA GLY A 114 19.61 16.41 3.29
C GLY A 114 18.27 16.06 3.96
N PRO A 115 17.20 16.80 3.66
CA PRO A 115 15.86 16.36 4.02
C PRO A 115 15.55 15.03 3.30
N VAL A 116 14.81 14.15 3.96
CA VAL A 116 14.33 12.92 3.34
C VAL A 116 13.25 13.27 2.32
N PRO A 117 13.46 13.01 1.02
CA PRO A 117 12.57 13.51 -0.02
C PRO A 117 11.38 12.56 -0.19
N LEU A 118 10.28 12.83 0.53
CA LEU A 118 8.96 12.35 0.14
C LEU A 118 7.89 13.22 0.80
N THR A 119 7.54 14.30 0.09
CA THR A 119 6.30 15.05 0.33
C THR A 119 5.15 14.13 -0.02
N LEU A 120 4.26 13.84 0.94
CA LEU A 120 3.00 13.15 0.64
C LEU A 120 2.26 13.96 -0.43
N GLY A 121 1.41 13.33 -1.24
CA GLY A 121 0.66 14.08 -2.29
C GLY A 121 -0.13 15.28 -1.74
N ARG A 122 -0.46 15.26 -0.44
CA ARG A 122 -1.10 16.36 0.30
C ARG A 122 -0.16 17.51 0.69
N ASP A 123 1.13 17.24 0.79
CA ASP A 123 2.18 18.20 1.15
C ASP A 123 2.82 18.87 -0.08
N VAL A 124 2.49 18.38 -1.28
CA VAL A 124 2.83 19.05 -2.54
C VAL A 124 2.02 20.35 -2.61
N GLN A 125 2.71 21.48 -2.51
CA GLN A 125 2.10 22.77 -2.83
C GLN A 125 1.74 22.78 -4.32
N VAL A 126 0.48 22.53 -4.64
CA VAL A 126 -0.02 22.69 -6.01
C VAL A 126 -0.04 24.19 -6.29
N THR A 127 0.88 24.66 -7.14
CA THR A 127 0.76 25.98 -7.72
C THR A 127 -0.39 25.93 -8.72
N ASP A 128 -1.45 26.70 -8.46
CA ASP A 128 -2.60 26.86 -9.38
C ASP A 128 -2.10 27.42 -10.73
N HIS A 129 -1.66 26.53 -11.61
CA HIS A 129 -1.59 26.83 -13.02
C HIS A 129 -2.97 26.50 -13.59
N LEU A 130 -3.86 27.48 -13.48
CA LEU A 130 -5.12 27.50 -14.23
C LEU A 130 -4.79 27.28 -15.71
N HIS A 131 -5.00 26.08 -16.20
CA HIS A 131 -5.10 25.82 -17.62
C HIS A 131 -6.41 26.47 -18.09
N THR A 132 -6.33 27.73 -18.46
CA THR A 132 -7.37 28.38 -19.27
C THR A 132 -7.35 27.73 -20.65
N HIS A 133 -8.32 26.84 -20.88
CA HIS A 133 -8.72 26.41 -22.21
C HIS A 133 -9.62 27.45 -22.88
#